data_AF-A0A3D2MGK2-F1
#
_entry.id   AF-A0A3D2MGK2-F1
#
_cell.length_a   1.000
_cell.length_b   1.000
_cell.length_c   1.000
_cell.angle_alpha   90.00
_cell.angle_beta   90.00
_cell.angle_gamma   90.00
#
_symmetry.space_group_name_H-M   'P 1'
#
loop_
_entity.id
_entity.type
_entity.pdbx_description
1 polymer ?
#
loop_
_entity_poly.entity_id
_entity_poly.type
_entity_poly.pdbx_seq_one_letter_code
_entity_poly.pdbx_strand_id
1 'polypeptide(L)'
;MHALFDLNRLEVIRIDDYGVVPVPQHYGNYTRDTFGTLREPLKPLEILQSEGPSFTVNGHHVMWDNWTFRIGFSPREGLILYEVGFKDHGRVRPILRRAALSEMVVPYGDPSPSHGRQNAFDVGEYGVGWLANTLELGCDCLGTIHYFDAHLTANDGSPMTLPNVVCMHEEDDGILWKHWNYRTDHTEVRRSRR
;
A
#
# COMPACT_ATOMS: atom_id res chain seq x y z
N MET A 1 9.18 -27.83 -16.18
CA MET A 1 9.04 -27.48 -17.61
C MET A 1 8.76 -25.98 -17.70
N HIS A 2 9.47 -25.27 -18.59
CA HIS A 2 9.31 -23.83 -18.86
C HIS A 2 9.28 -23.59 -20.36
N ALA A 3 8.59 -22.55 -20.80
CA ALA A 3 8.61 -22.11 -22.19
C ALA A 3 9.10 -20.67 -22.30
N LEU A 4 9.94 -20.39 -23.29
CA LEU A 4 10.29 -19.04 -23.72
C LEU A 4 9.46 -18.70 -24.96
N PHE A 5 8.67 -17.64 -24.86
CA PHE A 5 7.72 -17.23 -25.89
C PHE A 5 8.00 -15.79 -26.34
N ASP A 6 7.97 -15.54 -27.65
CA ASP A 6 8.06 -14.21 -28.23
C ASP A 6 6.66 -13.62 -28.38
N LEU A 7 6.35 -12.57 -27.63
CA LEU A 7 5.04 -11.91 -27.67
C LEU A 7 4.79 -11.09 -28.94
N ASN A 8 5.84 -10.68 -29.66
CA ASN A 8 5.69 -9.92 -30.92
C ASN A 8 5.46 -10.84 -32.10
N ARG A 9 6.20 -11.96 -32.16
CA ARG A 9 6.09 -12.96 -33.23
C ARG A 9 5.01 -14.01 -32.95
N LEU A 10 4.53 -14.07 -31.71
CA LEU A 10 3.57 -15.05 -31.23
C LEU A 10 4.06 -16.50 -31.44
N GLU A 11 5.33 -16.76 -31.12
CA GLU A 11 5.96 -18.06 -31.32
C GLU A 11 6.71 -18.57 -30.07
N VAL A 12 6.76 -19.89 -29.93
CA VAL A 12 7.60 -20.55 -28.91
C VAL A 12 9.03 -20.60 -29.44
N ILE A 13 9.96 -19.94 -28.75
CA ILE A 13 11.39 -19.96 -29.08
C ILE A 13 12.04 -21.23 -28.54
N ARG A 14 11.69 -21.61 -27.29
CA ARG A 14 12.36 -22.70 -26.58
C ARG A 14 11.45 -23.33 -25.53
N ILE A 15 11.58 -24.64 -25.34
CA ILE A 15 10.98 -25.39 -24.24
C ILE A 15 12.12 -26.01 -23.43
N ASP A 16 12.19 -25.66 -22.13
CA ASP A 16 13.17 -26.17 -21.18
C ASP A 16 12.47 -27.20 -20.26
N ASP A 17 12.75 -28.50 -20.44
CA ASP A 17 12.24 -29.57 -19.58
C ASP A 17 13.39 -30.26 -18.84
N TYR A 18 13.34 -30.22 -17.50
CA TYR A 18 14.38 -30.74 -16.60
C TYR A 18 13.98 -32.07 -15.94
N GLY A 19 12.90 -32.69 -16.43
CA GLY A 19 12.38 -33.96 -15.93
C GLY A 19 11.08 -33.80 -15.15
N VAL A 20 10.46 -34.95 -14.88
CA VAL A 20 9.16 -35.01 -14.25
C VAL A 20 9.29 -34.81 -12.74
N VAL A 21 8.60 -33.81 -12.21
CA VAL A 21 8.34 -33.64 -10.78
C VAL A 21 6.86 -33.93 -10.56
N PRO A 22 6.48 -34.77 -9.57
CA PRO A 22 5.07 -35.02 -9.28
C PRO A 22 4.33 -33.71 -8.97
N VAL A 23 3.21 -33.48 -9.66
CA VAL A 23 2.36 -32.32 -9.39
C VAL A 23 1.77 -32.48 -7.98
N PRO A 24 1.85 -31.45 -7.10
CA PRO A 24 1.18 -31.49 -5.81
C PRO A 24 -0.33 -31.77 -5.98
N GLN A 25 -0.84 -32.78 -5.29
CA GLN A 25 -2.23 -33.25 -5.47
C GLN A 25 -3.24 -32.46 -4.65
N HIS A 26 -2.78 -31.66 -3.68
CA HIS A 26 -3.66 -30.85 -2.83
C HIS A 26 -3.91 -29.49 -3.46
N TYR A 27 -5.18 -29.07 -3.46
CA TYR A 27 -5.56 -27.71 -3.84
C TYR A 27 -5.17 -26.71 -2.74
N GLY A 28 -4.86 -25.48 -3.16
CA GLY A 28 -4.53 -24.36 -2.27
C GLY A 28 -5.62 -23.30 -2.17
N ASN A 29 -6.89 -23.67 -2.32
CA ASN A 29 -7.99 -22.70 -2.32
C ASN A 29 -8.19 -22.12 -0.91
N TYR A 30 -8.18 -20.79 -0.81
CA TYR A 30 -8.30 -20.05 0.45
C TYR A 30 -9.66 -19.37 0.62
N THR A 31 -10.65 -19.73 -0.19
CA THR A 31 -11.98 -19.10 -0.15
C THR A 31 -12.82 -19.66 0.99
N ARG A 32 -13.82 -18.87 1.41
CA ARG A 32 -14.66 -19.20 2.57
C ARG A 32 -15.38 -20.54 2.43
N ASP A 33 -15.77 -20.90 1.21
CA ASP A 33 -16.48 -22.13 0.85
C ASP A 33 -15.56 -23.36 0.80
N THR A 34 -14.24 -23.18 0.67
CA THR A 34 -13.29 -24.29 0.64
C THR A 34 -12.76 -24.65 2.03
N PHE A 35 -12.92 -23.76 3.00
CA PHE A 35 -12.73 -24.08 4.40
C PHE A 35 -14.00 -24.70 5.00
N GLY A 36 -13.83 -25.66 5.91
CA GLY A 36 -14.94 -26.24 6.67
C GLY A 36 -15.49 -25.26 7.70
N THR A 37 -15.40 -25.61 8.98
CA THR A 37 -15.88 -24.73 10.04
C THR A 37 -14.93 -23.54 10.23
N LEU A 38 -15.44 -22.33 10.05
CA LEU A 38 -14.73 -21.10 10.36
C LEU A 38 -14.70 -20.86 11.87
N ARG A 39 -13.72 -20.09 12.34
CA ARG A 39 -13.71 -19.61 13.72
C ARG A 39 -14.96 -18.78 14.02
N GLU A 40 -15.38 -18.78 15.28
CA GLU A 40 -16.43 -17.89 15.76
C GLU A 40 -16.06 -16.42 15.54
N PRO A 41 -17.02 -15.54 15.22
CA PRO A 41 -16.78 -14.12 15.04
C PRO A 41 -16.19 -13.47 16.30
N LEU A 42 -15.25 -12.55 16.11
CA LEU A 42 -14.79 -11.66 17.19
C LEU A 42 -15.86 -10.62 17.51
N LYS A 43 -15.80 -10.05 18.72
CA LYS A 43 -16.63 -8.88 19.06
C LYS A 43 -16.27 -7.70 18.14
N PRO A 44 -17.25 -6.88 17.70
CA PRO A 44 -16.98 -5.72 16.86
C PRO A 44 -16.00 -4.72 17.51
N LEU A 45 -15.20 -4.06 16.67
CA LEU A 45 -14.35 -2.92 17.02
C LEU A 45 -14.72 -1.76 16.11
N GLU A 46 -15.22 -0.67 16.70
CA GLU A 46 -15.60 0.54 15.98
C GLU A 46 -14.59 1.65 16.25
N ILE A 47 -14.08 2.28 15.19
CA ILE A 47 -13.21 3.45 15.24
C ILE A 47 -13.98 4.62 14.63
N LEU A 48 -14.30 5.62 15.46
CA LEU A 48 -15.19 6.70 15.09
C LEU A 48 -14.56 8.06 15.42
N GLN A 49 -14.65 9.00 14.48
CA GLN A 49 -14.38 10.41 14.71
C GLN A 49 -15.67 11.20 14.54
N SER A 50 -16.40 11.41 15.64
CA SER A 50 -17.75 12.02 15.62
C SER A 50 -17.79 13.44 15.05
N GLU A 51 -16.67 14.14 15.08
CA GLU A 51 -16.50 15.51 14.58
C GLU A 51 -15.76 15.56 13.22
N GLY A 52 -15.52 14.40 12.61
CA GLY A 52 -14.69 14.26 11.40
C GLY A 52 -13.19 14.17 11.70
N PRO A 53 -12.36 14.04 10.65
CA PRO A 53 -10.92 13.95 10.80
C PRO A 53 -10.30 15.32 11.10
N SER A 54 -9.12 15.31 11.73
CA SER A 54 -8.35 16.51 12.08
C SER A 54 -7.53 17.06 10.89
N PHE A 55 -7.48 16.32 9.78
CA PHE A 55 -6.84 16.77 8.55
C PHE A 55 -7.82 17.51 7.63
N THR A 56 -7.27 18.34 6.74
CA THR A 56 -8.03 18.94 5.64
C THR A 56 -7.41 18.56 4.31
N VAL A 57 -8.26 18.43 3.30
CA VAL A 57 -7.85 18.11 1.93
C VAL A 57 -8.43 19.16 0.98
N ASN A 58 -7.55 19.79 0.19
CA ASN A 58 -7.93 20.67 -0.91
C ASN A 58 -7.33 20.14 -2.23
N GLY A 59 -8.16 19.45 -3.02
CA GLY A 59 -7.68 18.66 -4.15
C GLY A 59 -6.75 17.56 -3.67
N HIS A 60 -5.46 17.69 -3.97
CA HIS A 60 -4.43 16.76 -3.51
C HIS A 60 -3.54 17.32 -2.38
N HIS A 61 -3.80 18.54 -1.91
CA HIS A 61 -3.03 19.16 -0.84
C HIS A 61 -3.63 18.78 0.51
N VAL A 62 -2.82 18.21 1.39
CA VAL A 62 -3.17 17.74 2.72
C VAL A 62 -2.51 18.62 3.78
N MET A 63 -3.26 18.96 4.82
CA MET A 63 -2.75 19.59 6.04
C MET A 63 -3.24 18.82 7.27
N TRP A 64 -2.34 18.42 8.15
CA TRP A 64 -2.63 17.65 9.37
C TRP A 64 -1.55 17.89 10.43
N ASP A 65 -1.92 18.19 11.68
CA ASP A 65 -0.99 18.40 12.82
C ASP A 65 0.35 19.08 12.46
N ASN A 66 0.26 20.29 11.89
CA ASN A 66 1.37 21.09 11.35
C ASN A 66 2.08 20.55 10.10
N TRP A 67 1.85 19.30 9.69
CA TRP A 67 2.30 18.77 8.41
C TRP A 67 1.52 19.38 7.25
N THR A 68 2.24 19.53 6.14
CA THR A 68 1.68 19.87 4.83
C THR A 68 2.37 19.02 3.77
N PHE A 69 1.61 18.44 2.85
CA PHE A 69 2.15 17.67 1.73
C PHE A 69 1.10 17.52 0.64
N ARG A 70 1.52 17.05 -0.54
CA ARG A 70 0.61 16.72 -1.63
C ARG A 70 0.66 15.23 -1.95
N ILE A 71 -0.51 14.65 -2.20
CA ILE A 71 -0.64 13.30 -2.74
C ILE A 71 -0.48 13.35 -4.24
N GLY A 72 0.30 12.44 -4.79
CA GLY A 72 0.35 12.14 -6.21
C GLY A 72 0.26 10.64 -6.43
N PHE A 73 0.00 10.27 -7.68
CA PHE A 73 -0.10 8.87 -8.07
C PHE A 73 0.50 8.68 -9.46
N SER A 74 1.16 7.54 -9.69
CA SER A 74 1.63 7.16 -11.03
C SER A 74 1.38 5.68 -11.30
N PRO A 75 1.19 5.26 -12.57
CA PRO A 75 1.02 3.86 -12.92
C PRO A 75 2.23 2.99 -12.55
N ARG A 76 3.43 3.58 -12.49
CA ARG A 76 4.66 2.87 -12.13
C ARG A 76 4.82 2.74 -10.62
N GLU A 77 4.95 3.87 -9.93
CA GLU A 77 5.36 3.95 -8.52
C GLU A 77 4.18 3.86 -7.53
N GLY A 78 2.93 3.98 -8.00
CA GLY A 78 1.77 4.11 -7.12
C GLY A 78 1.76 5.45 -6.40
N LEU A 79 1.58 5.43 -5.08
CA LEU A 79 1.53 6.61 -4.21
C LEU A 79 2.86 7.38 -4.21
N ILE A 80 2.76 8.70 -4.35
CA ILE A 80 3.88 9.64 -4.27
C ILE A 80 3.51 10.77 -3.31
N LEU A 81 4.43 11.15 -2.42
CA LEU A 81 4.31 12.35 -1.59
C LEU A 81 5.16 13.47 -2.18
N TYR A 82 4.58 14.65 -2.35
CA TYR A 82 5.26 15.84 -2.83
C TYR A 82 5.24 16.96 -1.79
N GLU A 83 6.29 17.79 -1.80
CA GLU A 83 6.36 19.04 -1.02
C GLU A 83 6.06 18.86 0.48
N VAL A 84 6.57 17.77 1.06
CA VAL A 84 6.42 17.50 2.50
C VAL A 84 7.15 18.58 3.30
N GLY A 85 6.40 19.26 4.16
CA GLY A 85 6.91 20.27 5.06
C GLY A 85 6.19 20.25 6.39
N PHE A 86 6.78 20.95 7.36
CA PHE A 86 6.25 21.08 8.71
C PHE A 86 6.15 22.56 9.10
N LYS A 87 5.01 22.96 9.63
CA LYS A 87 4.74 24.33 10.07
C LYS A 87 5.33 24.54 11.46
N ASP A 88 6.37 25.34 11.51
CA ASP A 88 7.12 25.65 12.73
C ASP A 88 7.14 27.18 12.92
N HIS A 89 6.64 27.65 14.08
CA HIS A 89 6.49 29.08 14.40
C HIS A 89 5.83 29.91 13.28
N GLY A 90 4.78 29.37 12.66
CA GLY A 90 4.03 30.06 11.60
C GLY A 90 4.64 29.95 10.20
N ARG A 91 5.82 29.35 10.05
CA ARG A 91 6.50 29.16 8.76
C ARG A 91 6.55 27.69 8.37
N VAL A 92 6.23 27.38 7.11
CA VAL A 92 6.46 26.03 6.57
C VAL A 92 7.95 25.82 6.31
N ARG A 93 8.53 24.81 6.96
CA ARG A 93 9.90 24.34 6.77
C ARG A 93 9.86 23.11 5.86
N PRO A 94 10.44 23.16 4.64
CA PRO A 94 10.50 22.00 3.75
C PRO A 94 11.31 20.86 4.36
N ILE A 95 10.87 19.62 4.16
CA ILE A 95 11.53 18.40 4.64
C ILE A 95 11.87 17.48 3.46
N LEU A 96 10.87 17.08 2.65
CA LEU A 96 11.07 16.26 1.46
C LEU A 96 10.37 16.89 0.26
N ARG A 97 11.11 17.07 -0.84
CA ARG A 97 10.49 17.54 -2.09
C ARG A 97 9.61 16.46 -2.73
N ARG A 98 10.07 15.20 -2.69
CA ARG A 98 9.39 14.05 -3.28
C ARG A 98 9.80 12.77 -2.55
N ALA A 99 8.84 11.92 -2.22
CA ALA A 99 9.06 10.57 -1.71
C ALA A 99 8.15 9.58 -2.46
N ALA A 100 8.71 8.49 -2.97
CA ALA A 100 8.01 7.47 -3.74
C ALA A 100 8.73 6.12 -3.62
N LEU A 101 8.00 5.03 -3.86
CA LEU A 101 8.60 3.72 -4.06
C LEU A 101 9.17 3.64 -5.48
N SER A 102 10.47 3.93 -5.63
CA SER A 102 11.10 3.98 -6.95
C SER A 102 11.33 2.61 -7.57
N GLU A 103 11.57 1.58 -6.76
CA GLU A 103 11.75 0.20 -7.22
C GLU A 103 11.52 -0.79 -6.06
N MET A 104 11.10 -2.01 -6.40
CA MET A 104 11.01 -3.15 -5.49
C MET A 104 11.31 -4.43 -6.30
N VAL A 105 12.24 -5.25 -5.82
CA VAL A 105 12.68 -6.47 -6.52
C VAL A 105 12.48 -7.70 -5.67
N VAL A 106 12.03 -8.79 -6.30
CA VAL A 106 11.80 -10.10 -5.69
C VAL A 106 12.74 -11.14 -6.33
N PRO A 107 14.00 -11.23 -5.87
CA PRO A 107 14.96 -12.19 -6.39
C PRO A 107 14.74 -13.58 -5.78
N TYR A 108 14.62 -14.59 -6.62
CA TYR A 108 14.49 -15.98 -6.16
C TYR A 108 15.89 -16.59 -5.93
N GLY A 109 16.07 -17.21 -4.76
CA GLY A 109 17.34 -17.82 -4.33
C GLY A 109 17.49 -19.31 -4.63
N ASP A 110 16.56 -19.93 -5.35
CA ASP A 110 16.68 -21.34 -5.75
C ASP A 110 17.66 -21.47 -6.93
N PRO A 111 18.80 -22.19 -6.77
CA PRO A 111 19.79 -22.37 -7.82
C PRO A 111 19.31 -23.27 -8.97
N SER A 112 18.13 -23.91 -8.86
CA SER A 112 17.62 -24.77 -9.91
C SER A 112 17.43 -23.99 -11.22
N PRO A 113 17.68 -24.62 -12.38
CA PRO A 113 17.50 -23.98 -13.69
C PRO A 113 16.07 -23.44 -13.95
N SER A 114 15.10 -23.92 -13.17
CA SER A 114 13.70 -23.52 -13.22
C SER A 114 13.42 -22.14 -12.63
N HIS A 115 14.14 -21.76 -11.57
CA HIS A 115 13.85 -20.55 -10.80
C HIS A 115 15.01 -19.55 -10.83
N GLY A 116 16.22 -19.95 -11.22
CA GLY A 116 17.42 -19.10 -11.18
C GLY A 116 17.39 -17.83 -12.05
N ARG A 117 16.34 -17.63 -12.88
CA ARG A 117 16.12 -16.40 -13.65
C ARG A 117 15.04 -15.48 -13.05
N GLN A 118 14.28 -15.94 -12.07
CA GLN A 118 13.14 -15.21 -11.52
C GLN A 118 13.62 -14.07 -10.61
N ASN A 119 13.45 -12.84 -11.10
CA ASN A 119 13.82 -11.62 -10.42
C ASN A 119 12.85 -10.53 -10.85
N ALA A 120 11.62 -10.57 -10.35
CA ALA A 120 10.61 -9.59 -10.71
C ALA A 120 10.99 -8.22 -10.14
N PHE A 121 11.08 -7.21 -10.98
CA PHE A 121 11.15 -5.80 -10.57
C PHE A 121 9.72 -5.27 -10.58
N ASP A 122 9.00 -5.46 -9.48
CA ASP A 122 7.54 -5.23 -9.43
C ASP A 122 7.16 -3.80 -9.85
N VAL A 123 7.98 -2.81 -9.50
CA VAL A 123 7.72 -1.42 -9.89
C VAL A 123 8.17 -1.19 -11.35
N GLY A 124 9.36 -1.66 -11.73
CA GLY A 124 9.94 -1.41 -13.05
C GLY A 124 9.32 -2.19 -14.21
N GLU A 125 8.98 -3.47 -13.99
CA GLU A 125 8.48 -4.40 -15.01
C GLU A 125 6.95 -4.47 -15.07
N TYR A 126 6.28 -4.38 -13.92
CA TYR A 126 4.82 -4.53 -13.83
C TYR A 126 4.09 -3.21 -13.57
N GLY A 127 4.68 -2.35 -12.74
CA GLY A 127 4.08 -1.09 -12.31
C GLY A 127 3.06 -1.31 -11.19
N VAL A 128 3.48 -1.10 -9.95
CA VAL A 128 2.62 -1.33 -8.78
C VAL A 128 1.42 -0.38 -8.71
N GLY A 129 1.48 0.77 -9.38
CA GLY A 129 0.34 1.69 -9.49
C GLY A 129 -0.76 1.18 -10.42
N TRP A 130 -0.40 0.45 -11.48
CA TRP A 130 -1.36 -0.24 -12.35
C TRP A 130 -2.09 -1.37 -11.64
N LEU A 131 -1.39 -2.02 -10.71
CA LEU A 131 -1.89 -3.16 -9.94
C LEU A 131 -2.55 -2.75 -8.62
N ALA A 132 -2.79 -1.44 -8.41
CA ALA A 132 -3.40 -0.95 -7.19
C ALA A 132 -4.85 -1.44 -7.07
N ASN A 133 -5.21 -1.93 -5.88
CA ASN A 133 -6.57 -2.35 -5.58
C ASN A 133 -7.47 -1.14 -5.32
N THR A 134 -8.76 -1.30 -5.60
CA THR A 134 -9.81 -0.44 -5.05
C THR A 134 -10.07 -0.87 -3.61
N LEU A 135 -9.88 0.04 -2.66
CA LEU A 135 -9.95 -0.25 -1.24
C LEU A 135 -11.39 -0.14 -0.71
N GLU A 136 -11.84 -1.15 0.03
CA GLU A 136 -13.17 -1.25 0.62
C GLU A 136 -13.19 -0.74 2.07
N LEU A 137 -14.16 0.14 2.38
CA LEU A 137 -14.33 0.71 3.71
C LEU A 137 -14.73 -0.36 4.73
N GLY A 138 -14.02 -0.42 5.85
CA GLY A 138 -14.25 -1.36 6.93
C GLY A 138 -13.60 -2.74 6.72
N CYS A 139 -13.11 -3.03 5.50
CA CYS A 139 -12.33 -4.22 5.18
C CYS A 139 -10.84 -3.88 5.02
N ASP A 140 -10.52 -3.01 4.05
CA ASP A 140 -9.14 -2.62 3.75
C ASP A 140 -8.69 -1.41 4.59
N CYS A 141 -9.57 -0.42 4.77
CA CYS A 141 -9.31 0.76 5.60
C CYS A 141 -10.46 1.01 6.59
N LEU A 142 -10.15 1.10 7.89
CA LEU A 142 -11.12 1.21 8.98
C LEU A 142 -11.00 2.57 9.69
N GLY A 143 -12.14 3.20 9.99
CA GLY A 143 -12.21 4.50 10.67
C GLY A 143 -12.85 5.56 9.79
N THR A 144 -12.43 6.81 9.96
CA THR A 144 -12.89 7.94 9.14
C THR A 144 -11.92 8.16 7.98
N ILE A 145 -12.30 7.66 6.81
CA ILE A 145 -11.39 7.56 5.66
C ILE A 145 -11.69 8.66 4.62
N HIS A 146 -10.63 9.27 4.10
CA HIS A 146 -10.64 10.02 2.86
C HIS A 146 -9.93 9.20 1.77
N TYR A 147 -10.55 9.08 0.60
CA TYR A 147 -9.99 8.32 -0.51
C TYR A 147 -9.52 9.25 -1.63
N PHE A 148 -8.42 8.86 -2.28
CA PHE A 148 -8.00 9.43 -3.55
C PHE A 148 -8.13 8.39 -4.66
N ASP A 149 -8.74 8.81 -5.76
CA ASP A 149 -8.79 8.05 -7.01
C ASP A 149 -7.50 8.29 -7.82
N ALA A 150 -7.17 7.34 -8.70
CA ALA A 150 -6.13 7.54 -9.70
C ALA A 150 -6.75 7.57 -11.10
N HIS A 151 -6.20 8.43 -11.95
CA HIS A 151 -6.53 8.51 -13.37
C HIS A 151 -5.31 8.09 -14.19
N LEU A 152 -5.44 6.98 -14.89
CA LEU A 152 -4.41 6.31 -15.68
C LEU A 152 -4.84 6.22 -17.15
N THR A 153 -4.01 5.58 -17.98
CA THR A 153 -4.23 5.45 -19.43
C THR A 153 -4.19 3.99 -19.84
N ALA A 154 -5.30 3.39 -20.27
CA ALA A 154 -5.34 2.00 -20.69
C ALA A 154 -4.42 1.72 -21.89
N ASN A 155 -4.20 0.44 -22.20
CA ASN A 155 -3.32 0.00 -23.30
C ASN A 155 -3.73 0.56 -24.68
N ASP A 156 -5.00 0.91 -24.86
CA ASP A 156 -5.53 1.53 -26.08
C ASP A 156 -5.46 3.08 -26.09
N GLY A 157 -4.89 3.68 -25.04
CA GLY A 157 -4.78 5.13 -24.87
C GLY A 157 -6.01 5.79 -24.22
N SER A 158 -7.05 5.04 -23.90
CA SER A 158 -8.25 5.60 -23.26
C SER A 158 -8.00 5.96 -21.77
N PRO A 159 -8.69 6.98 -21.23
CA PRO A 159 -8.60 7.29 -19.80
C PRO A 159 -9.25 6.18 -18.97
N MET A 160 -8.58 5.79 -17.88
CA MET A 160 -9.07 4.80 -16.92
C MET A 160 -9.04 5.42 -15.52
N THR A 161 -10.11 5.26 -14.76
CA THR A 161 -10.15 5.69 -13.35
C THR A 161 -10.12 4.45 -12.46
N LEU A 162 -9.19 4.41 -11.52
CA LEU A 162 -9.16 3.47 -10.42
C LEU A 162 -9.72 4.16 -9.17
N PRO A 163 -10.92 3.80 -8.69
CA PRO A 163 -11.49 4.42 -7.51
C PRO A 163 -10.80 3.92 -6.24
N ASN A 164 -10.73 4.78 -5.22
CA ASN A 164 -10.29 4.45 -3.85
C ASN A 164 -8.92 3.74 -3.77
N VAL A 165 -7.94 4.13 -4.58
CA VAL A 165 -6.62 3.46 -4.61
C VAL A 165 -5.65 3.92 -3.52
N VAL A 166 -5.91 5.08 -2.92
CA VAL A 166 -5.18 5.56 -1.74
C VAL A 166 -6.20 5.88 -0.67
N CYS A 167 -6.07 5.25 0.49
CA CYS A 167 -6.82 5.64 1.68
C CYS A 167 -5.95 6.50 2.59
N MET A 168 -6.54 7.54 3.15
CA MET A 168 -5.92 8.44 4.10
C MET A 168 -6.83 8.60 5.30
N HIS A 169 -6.28 8.37 6.48
CA HIS A 169 -6.95 8.59 7.75
C HIS A 169 -5.90 9.03 8.77
N GLU A 170 -6.35 9.49 9.94
CA GLU A 170 -5.48 9.56 11.11
C GLU A 170 -5.85 8.42 12.07
N GLU A 171 -4.90 7.98 12.87
CA GLU A 171 -5.16 7.00 13.93
C GLU A 171 -4.43 7.35 15.22
N ASP A 172 -4.96 6.82 16.33
CA ASP A 172 -4.26 6.85 17.61
C ASP A 172 -3.04 5.91 17.56
N ASP A 173 -1.90 6.41 18.02
CA ASP A 173 -0.64 5.66 18.05
C ASP A 173 -0.09 5.55 19.49
N GLY A 174 -0.98 5.32 20.45
CA GLY A 174 -0.62 5.08 21.85
C GLY A 174 -0.08 6.31 22.58
N ILE A 175 0.94 6.12 23.43
CA ILE A 175 1.53 7.19 24.24
C ILE A 175 2.66 7.86 23.45
N LEU A 176 2.55 9.17 23.21
CA LEU A 176 3.64 9.98 22.66
C LEU A 176 4.73 10.19 23.71
N TRP A 177 4.34 10.67 24.89
CA TRP A 177 5.25 10.78 26.03
C TRP A 177 4.46 10.72 27.34
N LYS A 178 5.13 10.21 28.39
CA LYS A 178 4.60 10.16 29.75
C LYS A 178 5.74 10.40 30.74
N HIS A 179 5.50 11.24 31.73
CA HIS A 179 6.42 11.45 32.83
C HIS A 179 5.65 11.52 34.14
N TRP A 180 6.11 10.78 35.14
CA TRP A 180 5.66 10.92 36.52
C TRP A 180 6.80 11.41 37.39
N ASN A 181 6.60 12.55 38.04
CA ASN A 181 7.52 13.13 39.00
C ASN A 181 7.10 12.72 40.42
N TYR A 182 7.79 11.72 40.97
CA TYR A 182 7.51 11.17 42.30
C TYR A 182 7.69 12.18 43.45
N ARG A 183 8.48 13.26 43.27
CA ARG A 183 8.69 14.27 44.32
C ARG A 183 7.50 15.19 44.47
N THR A 184 6.80 15.45 43.38
CA THR A 184 5.62 16.33 43.33
C THR A 184 4.31 15.54 43.16
N ASP A 185 4.40 14.21 43.11
CA ASP A 185 3.32 13.28 42.74
C ASP A 185 2.51 13.72 41.49
N HIS A 186 3.23 14.23 40.49
CA HIS A 186 2.62 14.80 39.29
C HIS A 186 2.86 13.91 38.08
N THR A 187 1.79 13.58 37.34
CA THR A 187 1.89 12.80 36.09
C THR A 187 1.43 13.64 34.91
N GLU A 188 2.28 13.70 33.88
CA GLU A 188 1.92 14.19 32.55
C GLU A 188 1.90 13.05 31.55
N VAL A 189 0.94 13.06 30.64
CA VAL A 189 0.84 12.12 29.53
C VAL A 189 0.24 12.79 28.30
N ARG A 190 0.78 12.52 27.12
CA ARG A 190 0.19 12.88 25.83
C ARG A 190 0.12 11.64 24.94
N ARG A 191 -0.95 11.53 24.17
CA ARG A 191 -1.14 10.46 23.19
C ARG A 191 -0.55 10.87 21.84
N SER A 192 -0.08 9.89 21.09
CA SER A 192 0.42 10.08 19.73
C SER A 192 -0.70 9.86 18.72
N ARG A 193 -0.53 10.44 17.54
CA ARG A 193 -1.34 10.16 16.35
C ARG A 193 -0.44 10.11 15.13
N ARG A 194 -0.90 9.45 14.07
CA ARG A 194 -0.23 9.40 12.76
C ARG A 194 -1.24 9.38 11.63
#